data_AF-A0A345ZPH7-F1
#
_entry.id   AF-A0A345ZPH7-F1
#
_cell.length_a   1.000
_cell.length_b   1.000
_cell.length_c   1.000
_cell.angle_alpha   90.00
_cell.angle_beta   90.00
_cell.angle_gamma   90.00
#
_symmetry.space_group_name_H-M   'P 1'
#
loop_
_entity.id
_entity.type
_entity.pdbx_description
1 polymer ?
#
loop_
_entity_poly.entity_id
_entity_poly.type
_entity_poly.pdbx_seq_one_letter_code
_entity_poly.pdbx_strand_id
1 'polypeptide(L)' 'MRGSVAGWAPGTVFELDNGQQWKVLKGTVTLRKPVDAPSVRLVPGIAGRWFLELDEDHPKARVYRID' A
#
# COMPACT_ATOMS: atom_id res chain seq x y z
N MET A 1 8.97 3.55 2.27
CA MET A 1 7.67 4.24 2.44
C MET A 1 7.82 5.19 3.61
N ARG A 2 7.17 6.36 3.58
CA ARG A 2 7.27 7.32 4.69
C ARG A 2 6.18 7.06 5.74
N GLY A 3 6.60 7.00 7.00
CA GLY A 3 5.70 6.86 8.15
C GLY A 3 5.50 5.44 8.65
N SER A 4 4.56 5.29 9.59
CA SER A 4 4.18 4.00 10.20
C SER A 4 2.87 3.50 9.60
N VAL A 5 2.79 2.20 9.32
CA VAL A 5 1.56 1.55 8.82
C VAL A 5 0.99 0.68 9.92
N ALA A 6 -0.21 1.01 10.39
CA ALA A 6 -0.99 0.14 11.28
C ALA A 6 -2.01 -0.73 10.51
N GLY A 7 -2.24 -0.43 9.24
CA GLY A 7 -3.24 -1.08 8.40
C GLY A 7 -3.70 -0.15 7.29
N TRP A 8 -4.73 -0.57 6.56
CA TRP A 8 -5.35 0.23 5.50
C TRP A 8 -6.79 -0.18 5.25
N ALA A 9 -7.52 0.72 4.59
CA ALA A 9 -8.85 0.51 4.04
C ALA A 9 -8.97 1.29 2.72
N PRO A 10 -10.03 1.09 1.92
CA PRO A 10 -10.30 1.95 0.77
C PRO A 10 -10.28 3.43 1.16
N GLY A 11 -9.52 4.23 0.43
CA GLY A 11 -9.30 5.64 0.73
C GLY A 11 -7.98 5.96 1.43
N THR A 12 -7.32 4.99 2.07
CA THR A 12 -5.96 5.18 2.64
C THR A 12 -4.98 5.60 1.54
N VAL A 13 -4.11 6.56 1.85
CA VAL A 13 -3.07 7.05 0.95
C VAL A 13 -1.71 6.66 1.48
N PHE A 14 -0.86 6.12 0.60
CA PHE A 14 0.53 5.80 0.87
C PHE A 14 1.43 6.74 0.08
N GLU A 15 2.38 7.37 0.79
CA GLU A 15 3.47 8.14 0.19
C GLU A 15 4.74 7.28 0.15
N LEU A 16 5.24 7.04 -1.06
CA LEU A 16 6.49 6.34 -1.27
C LEU A 16 7.68 7.27 -1.13
N ASP A 17 8.88 6.72 -0.94
CA ASP A 17 10.08 7.52 -0.66
C ASP A 17 10.48 8.42 -1.84
N ASN A 18 10.04 8.05 -3.05
CA ASN A 18 10.20 8.82 -4.29
C ASN A 18 9.13 9.92 -4.46
N GLY A 19 8.28 10.17 -3.46
CA GLY A 19 7.24 11.19 -3.48
C GLY A 19 5.94 10.78 -4.18
N GLN A 20 5.84 9.57 -4.76
CA GLN A 20 4.60 9.13 -5.38
C GLN A 20 3.53 8.85 -4.34
N GLN A 21 2.29 9.25 -4.65
CA GLN A 21 1.12 8.95 -3.83
C GLN A 21 0.20 7.94 -4.50
N TRP A 22 -0.19 6.94 -3.71
CA TRP A 22 -1.04 5.84 -4.14
C TRP A 22 -2.20 5.66 -3.17
N LYS A 23 -3.43 5.61 -3.70
CA LYS A 23 -4.65 5.48 -2.91
C LYS A 23 -5.23 4.08 -3.03
N VAL A 24 -5.62 3.52 -1.89
CA VAL A 24 -6.28 2.20 -1.83
C VAL A 24 -7.66 2.29 -2.45
N LEU A 25 -7.88 1.44 -3.44
CA LEU A 25 -9.17 1.22 -4.11
C LEU A 25 -9.89 0.00 -3.54
N LYS A 26 -9.16 -1.06 -3.18
CA LYS A 26 -9.74 -2.29 -2.61
C LYS A 26 -8.76 -2.98 -1.67
N GLY A 27 -9.30 -3.57 -0.60
CA GLY A 27 -8.56 -4.32 0.41
C GLY A 27 -8.57 -3.58 1.73
N THR A 28 -8.62 -4.35 2.82
CA THR A 28 -8.55 -3.84 4.19
C THR A 28 -7.65 -4.76 4.99
N VAL A 29 -6.78 -4.19 5.81
CA VAL A 29 -6.04 -4.95 6.82
C VAL A 29 -5.91 -4.11 8.08
N THR A 30 -5.86 -4.80 9.21
CA THR A 30 -5.32 -4.27 10.46
C THR A 30 -4.11 -5.11 10.81
N LEU A 31 -2.94 -4.49 10.93
CA LEU A 31 -1.72 -5.18 11.33
C LEU A 31 -1.76 -5.44 12.84
N ARG A 32 -1.18 -6.56 13.28
CA ARG A 32 -1.09 -6.88 14.72
C ARG A 32 -0.25 -5.85 15.48
N LYS A 33 0.74 -5.28 14.81
CA LYS A 33 1.58 -4.18 15.30
C LYS A 33 1.83 -3.21 14.15
N PRO A 34 1.89 -1.90 14.40
CA PRO A 34 2.35 -0.95 13.41
C PRO A 34 3.75 -1.31 12.91
N VAL A 35 3.99 -1.12 11.62
CA VAL A 35 5.29 -1.30 10.98
C VAL A 35 5.83 0.08 10.62
N ASP A 36 6.95 0.45 11.23
CA ASP A 36 7.62 1.72 10.98
C ASP A 36 8.47 1.63 9.71
N ALA A 37 8.36 2.64 8.85
CA ALA A 37 9.09 2.74 7.59
C ALA A 37 9.10 1.43 6.78
N PRO A 38 7.92 0.86 6.46
CA PRO A 38 7.90 -0.42 5.78
C PRO A 38 8.53 -0.33 4.39
N SER A 39 9.26 -1.38 4.04
CA SER A 39 9.49 -1.66 2.63
C SER A 39 8.14 -2.00 2.00
N VAL A 40 7.83 -1.40 0.86
CA VAL A 40 6.60 -1.69 0.11
C VAL A 40 6.96 -1.87 -1.35
N ARG A 41 6.31 -2.83 -2.01
CA ARG A 41 6.43 -3.10 -3.44
C ARG A 41 5.14 -2.71 -4.14
N LEU A 42 5.28 -2.02 -5.26
CA LEU A 42 4.21 -1.83 -6.24
C LEU A 42 4.33 -2.93 -7.30
N VAL A 43 3.28 -3.73 -7.43
CA VAL A 43 3.24 -4.85 -8.38
C VAL A 43 2.16 -4.59 -9.43
N PRO A 44 2.51 -4.59 -10.73
CA PRO A 44 1.52 -4.53 -11.79
C PRO A 44 0.76 -5.86 -11.89
N GLY A 45 -0.54 -5.78 -12.08
CA GLY A 45 -1.41 -6.90 -12.37
C GLY A 45 -2.02 -6.81 -13.76
N ILE A 46 -2.93 -7.75 -14.06
CA ILE A 46 -3.66 -7.76 -15.34
C ILE A 46 -4.52 -6.51 -15.52
N ALA A 47 -4.69 -6.08 -16.78
CA ALA A 47 -5.58 -4.99 -17.17
C ALA A 47 -5.31 -3.65 -16.42
N GLY A 48 -4.03 -3.27 -16.29
CA GLY A 48 -3.64 -1.98 -15.71
C GLY A 48 -3.85 -1.84 -14.20
N ARG A 49 -4.11 -2.95 -13.50
CA ARG A 49 -4.28 -2.95 -12.05
C ARG A 49 -2.93 -2.81 -11.36
N TRP A 50 -2.89 -2.07 -10.26
CA TRP A 50 -1.72 -1.95 -9.42
C TRP A 50 -2.03 -2.43 -8.00
N PHE A 51 -1.04 -3.08 -7.39
CA PHE A 51 -1.13 -3.58 -6.03
C PHE A 51 0.03 -3.05 -5.20
N LEU A 52 -0.26 -2.67 -3.96
CA LEU A 52 0.72 -2.34 -2.95
C LEU A 52 0.85 -3.53 -1.99
N GLU A 53 2.08 -3.97 -1.78
CA GLU A 53 2.47 -5.11 -0.95
C GLU A 53 3.46 -4.62 0.09
N LEU A 54 3.23 -4.91 1.37
CA LEU A 54 4.20 -4.60 2.42
C LEU A 54 5.35 -5.63 2.39
N ASP A 55 5.01 -6.90 2.53
CA ASP A 55 5.92 -8.03 2.38
C ASP A 55 5.13 -9.24 1.84
N GLU A 56 5.79 -10.40 1.73
CA GLU A 56 5.19 -11.61 1.18
C GLU A 56 4.16 -12.28 2.11
N ASP A 57 4.16 -11.92 3.40
CA ASP A 57 3.28 -12.50 4.42
C ASP A 57 2.01 -11.64 4.65
N HIS A 58 1.99 -10.40 4.17
CA HIS A 58 0.86 -9.49 4.34
C HIS A 58 -0.07 -9.46 3.11
N PRO A 59 -1.39 -9.20 3.33
CA PRO A 59 -2.33 -9.05 2.23
C PRO A 59 -1.95 -7.86 1.34
N LYS A 60 -2.38 -7.94 0.08
CA LYS A 60 -2.11 -6.92 -0.96
C LYS A 60 -3.28 -5.95 -1.07
N ALA A 61 -2.99 -4.66 -1.20
CA ALA A 61 -4.01 -3.63 -1.46
C ALA A 61 -4.06 -3.29 -2.94
N ARG A 62 -5.24 -3.27 -3.58
CA ARG A 62 -5.36 -2.71 -4.93
C ARG A 62 -5.34 -1.20 -4.83
N VAL A 63 -4.45 -0.55 -5.57
CA VAL A 63 -4.21 0.90 -5.51
C VAL A 63 -4.31 1.54 -6.89
N TYR A 64 -4.44 2.86 -6.89
CA TYR A 64 -4.27 3.71 -8.08
C TYR A 64 -3.46 4.93 -7.69
N ARG A 65 -2.71 5.45 -8.67
CA ARG A 65 -1.86 6.63 -8.49
C ARG A 65 -2.75 7.89 -8.48
N ILE A 66 -2.42 8.85 -7.62
CA ILE A 66 -3.19 10.10 -7.44
C ILE A 66 -2.36 11.38 -7.59
N ASP A 67 -1.06 11.24 -7.90
CA ASP A 67 -0.09 12.34 -8.10
C ASP A 67 0.72 12.12 -9.38
#